data_AF-A0A087UWP7-F1
#
_entry.id   AF-A0A087UWP7-F1
#
_cell.length_a   1.000
_cell.length_b   1.000
_cell.length_c   1.000
_cell.angle_alpha   90.00
_cell.angle_beta   90.00
_cell.angle_gamma   90.00
#
_symmetry.space_group_name_H-M   'P 1'
#
loop_
_entity.id
_entity.type
_entity.pdbx_description
1 polymer ?
#
loop_
_entity_poly.entity_id
_entity_poly.type
_entity_poly.pdbx_seq_one_letter_code
_entity_poly.pdbx_strand_id
1 'polypeptide(L)'
;MLDAYYAEELPLCPPSLEILPCTCDGPQSFLIFHCDRITEVQSISRAARSISYFRSFGKFSLTNSRISSIESNILGYIQFEYIFLRKNTIT
;
A
#
# COMPACT_ATOMS: atom_id res chain seq x y z
N MET A 1 24.09 15.57 29.18
CA MET A 1 22.87 14.87 29.61
C MET A 1 22.18 14.40 28.36
N LEU A 2 21.97 13.09 28.30
CA LEU A 2 21.72 12.30 27.10
C LEU A 2 20.21 12.08 26.95
N ASP A 3 19.46 13.14 26.67
CA ASP A 3 18.01 13.02 26.41
C ASP A 3 17.80 12.92 24.90
N ALA A 4 18.34 11.85 24.32
CA ALA A 4 17.89 11.35 23.04
C ALA A 4 16.50 10.75 23.28
N TYR A 5 15.49 11.64 23.26
CA TYR A 5 14.09 11.28 23.21
C TYR A 5 13.95 10.25 22.10
N TYR A 6 13.72 9.00 22.48
CA TYR A 6 13.29 7.96 21.57
C TYR A 6 11.97 8.46 20.98
N ALA A 7 12.04 9.10 19.82
CA ALA A 7 10.89 9.16 18.93
C ALA A 7 10.59 7.69 18.65
N GLU A 8 9.60 7.14 19.35
CA GLU A 8 9.01 5.87 18.98
C GLU A 8 8.67 6.01 17.50
N GLU A 9 9.48 5.39 16.64
CA GLU A 9 9.26 5.39 15.21
C GLU A 9 7.93 4.68 15.00
N LEU A 10 6.86 5.48 14.92
CA LEU A 10 5.53 4.97 14.65
C LEU A 10 5.64 4.03 13.45
N PRO A 11 5.02 2.83 13.52
CA PRO A 11 5.13 1.87 12.43
C PRO A 11 4.63 2.54 11.15
N LEU A 12 5.52 2.67 10.16
CA LEU A 12 5.21 3.31 8.88
C LEU A 12 4.07 2.61 8.14
N CYS A 13 3.86 1.33 8.43
CA CYS A 13 2.69 0.58 8.02
C CYS A 13 1.70 0.49 9.19
N PRO A 14 0.46 0.97 9.05
CA PRO A 14 -0.58 0.70 10.02
C PRO A 14 -0.88 -0.82 10.07
N PRO A 15 -1.51 -1.30 11.15
CA PRO A 15 -1.93 -2.70 11.26
C PRO A 15 -2.71 -3.14 10.01
N SER A 16 -2.46 -4.37 9.53
CA SER A 16 -3.08 -4.91 8.31
C SER A 16 -4.62 -4.85 8.31
N LEU A 17 -5.23 -4.89 9.50
CA LEU A 17 -6.67 -4.76 9.70
C LEU A 17 -7.22 -3.37 9.30
N GLU A 18 -6.39 -2.33 9.32
CA GLU A 18 -6.76 -0.94 9.00
C GLU A 18 -6.58 -0.58 7.51
N ILE A 19 -5.96 -1.49 6.75
CA ILE A 19 -5.66 -1.31 5.32
C ILE A 19 -6.32 -2.36 4.44
N LEU A 20 -7.25 -3.17 4.98
CA LEU A 20 -8.03 -4.13 4.19
C LEU A 20 -8.67 -3.44 2.97
N PRO A 21 -8.61 -4.05 1.78
CA PRO A 21 -8.12 -5.40 1.44
C PRO A 21 -6.60 -5.50 1.12
N CYS A 22 -5.82 -4.50 1.52
CA CYS A 22 -4.39 -4.42 1.30
C CYS A 22 -3.60 -4.73 2.58
N THR A 23 -2.29 -4.88 2.40
CA THR A 23 -1.27 -5.13 3.42
C THR A 23 -0.08 -4.22 3.11
N CYS A 24 0.66 -3.86 4.15
CA CYS A 24 1.84 -3.00 4.07
C CYS A 24 2.95 -3.67 4.87
N ASP A 25 4.09 -3.87 4.24
CA ASP A 25 5.24 -4.56 4.79
C ASP A 25 6.56 -4.01 4.22
N GLY A 26 7.68 -4.59 4.64
CA GLY A 26 9.02 -4.21 4.18
C GLY A 26 9.78 -3.24 5.10
N PRO A 27 11.06 -2.99 4.80
CA PRO A 27 11.89 -2.06 5.58
C PRO A 27 11.43 -0.61 5.35
N GLN A 28 11.76 0.28 6.30
CA GLN A 28 11.42 1.71 6.20
C GLN A 28 11.96 2.38 4.93
N SER A 29 13.06 1.90 4.39
CA SER A 29 13.67 2.38 3.16
C SER A 29 12.99 1.86 1.89
N PHE A 30 12.11 0.85 2.00
CA PHE A 30 11.45 0.22 0.86
C PHE A 30 10.14 -0.44 1.30
N LEU A 31 9.09 0.38 1.44
CA LEU A 31 7.77 -0.11 1.80
C LEU A 31 7.11 -0.81 0.61
N ILE A 32 6.48 -1.94 0.91
CA ILE A 32 5.75 -2.79 -0.03
C ILE A 32 4.27 -2.67 0.32
N PHE A 33 3.47 -2.26 -0.66
CA PHE A 33 2.02 -2.16 -0.55
C PHE A 33 1.40 -3.26 -1.41
N HIS A 34 0.81 -4.27 -0.77
CA HIS A 34 0.27 -5.44 -1.43
C HIS A 34 -1.25 -5.54 -1.26
N CYS A 35 -1.98 -5.65 -2.36
CA CYS A 35 -3.43 -5.77 -2.38
C CYS A 35 -3.86 -7.06 -3.12
N ASP A 36 -4.86 -7.75 -2.60
CA ASP A 36 -5.48 -8.91 -3.25
C ASP A 36 -7.01 -8.81 -3.19
N ARG A 37 -7.71 -9.48 -4.11
CA ARG A 37 -9.18 -9.65 -4.12
C ARG A 37 -9.99 -8.35 -3.98
N ILE A 38 -9.45 -7.24 -4.47
CA ILE A 38 -10.17 -5.96 -4.60
C ILE A 38 -11.51 -6.17 -5.33
N THR A 39 -12.61 -5.92 -4.61
CA THR A 39 -13.98 -5.86 -5.15
C THR A 39 -14.36 -4.44 -5.56
N GLU A 40 -13.85 -3.45 -4.82
CA GLU A 40 -14.07 -2.02 -5.03
C GLU A 40 -12.72 -1.31 -5.19
N VAL A 41 -12.54 -0.64 -6.32
CA VAL A 41 -11.30 0.05 -6.71
C VAL A 41 -10.93 1.15 -5.70
N GLN A 42 -11.94 1.87 -5.19
CA GLN A 42 -11.78 2.91 -4.18
C GLN A 42 -11.18 2.39 -2.86
N SER A 43 -11.25 1.08 -2.60
CA SER A 43 -10.66 0.47 -1.40
C SER A 43 -9.13 0.52 -1.41
N ILE A 44 -8.48 0.47 -2.59
CA ILE A 44 -7.02 0.67 -2.70
C ILE A 44 -6.67 2.09 -2.25
N SER A 45 -7.39 3.10 -2.76
CA SER A 45 -7.16 4.50 -2.40
C SER A 45 -7.44 4.78 -0.93
N ARG A 46 -8.48 4.16 -0.35
CA ARG A 46 -8.78 4.27 1.10
C ARG A 46 -7.66 3.65 1.94
N ALA A 47 -7.23 2.44 1.59
CA ALA A 47 -6.14 1.74 2.28
C ALA A 47 -4.81 2.50 2.19
N ALA A 48 -4.50 3.10 1.03
CA ALA A 48 -3.28 3.89 0.91
C ALA A 48 -3.33 5.19 1.72
N ARG A 49 -4.52 5.79 1.88
CA ARG A 49 -4.73 7.01 2.68
C ARG A 49 -4.70 6.78 4.19
N SER A 50 -4.97 5.57 4.67
CA SER A 50 -4.86 5.26 6.10
C SER A 50 -3.40 5.09 6.56
N ILE A 51 -2.46 5.00 5.62
CA ILE A 51 -1.03 5.06 5.89
C ILE A 51 -0.65 6.53 6.11
N SER A 52 -0.64 6.95 7.37
CA SER A 52 -0.24 8.30 7.75
C SER A 52 1.25 8.52 7.43
N TYR A 53 1.58 9.71 6.91
CA TYR A 53 2.90 10.08 6.39
C TYR A 53 3.24 9.44 5.04
N PHE A 54 2.70 10.05 3.98
CA PHE A 54 3.04 9.75 2.58
C PHE A 54 4.55 9.95 2.31
N ARG A 55 5.33 8.89 2.48
CA ARG A 55 6.58 8.70 1.74
C ARG A 55 6.27 7.91 0.47
N SER A 56 7.11 8.10 -0.55
CA SER A 56 7.09 7.26 -1.74
C SER A 56 7.25 5.79 -1.34
N PHE A 57 6.39 4.92 -1.85
CA PHE A 57 6.51 3.48 -1.62
C PHE A 57 7.55 2.90 -2.56
N GLY A 58 8.28 1.89 -2.11
CA GLY A 58 9.18 1.13 -2.98
C GLY A 58 8.39 0.34 -4.01
N LYS A 59 7.37 -0.41 -3.57
CA LYS A 59 6.64 -1.33 -4.47
C LYS A 59 5.15 -1.36 -4.21
N PHE A 60 4.37 -1.27 -5.29
CA PHE A 60 2.97 -1.68 -5.32
C PHE A 60 2.82 -3.07 -5.94
N SER A 61 2.04 -3.94 -5.31
CA SER A 61 1.69 -5.25 -5.85
C SER A 61 0.19 -5.45 -5.77
N LEU A 62 -0.45 -5.74 -6.91
CA LEU A 62 -1.88 -6.06 -6.95
C LEU A 62 -2.12 -7.34 -7.70
N THR A 63 -2.79 -8.28 -7.02
CA THR A 63 -3.31 -9.50 -7.64
C THR A 63 -4.83 -9.42 -7.69
N ASN A 64 -5.42 -9.53 -8.89
CA ASN A 64 -6.88 -9.43 -9.03
C ASN A 64 -7.40 -10.12 -10.28
N SER A 65 -8.64 -10.59 -10.28
CA SER A 65 -9.27 -11.12 -11.49
C SER A 65 -9.75 -10.03 -12.47
N ARG A 66 -10.10 -8.85 -11.93
CA ARG A 66 -10.59 -7.68 -12.66
C ARG A 66 -9.58 -6.54 -12.59
N ILE A 67 -8.49 -6.66 -13.34
CA ILE A 67 -7.46 -5.61 -13.44
C ILE A 67 -7.94 -4.39 -14.24
N SER A 68 -8.83 -4.59 -15.23
CA SER A 68 -9.32 -3.51 -16.09
C SER A 68 -10.12 -2.42 -15.36
N SER A 69 -10.56 -2.69 -14.13
CA SER A 69 -11.28 -1.71 -13.31
C SER A 69 -10.36 -0.80 -12.49
N ILE A 70 -9.04 -1.05 -12.44
CA ILE A 70 -8.12 -0.16 -11.73
C ILE A 70 -8.06 1.17 -12.49
N GLU A 71 -8.70 2.21 -11.94
CA GLU A 71 -8.69 3.54 -12.54
C GLU A 71 -7.27 4.08 -12.66
N SER A 72 -7.00 4.80 -13.75
CA SER A 72 -5.70 5.40 -14.08
C SER A 72 -5.14 6.32 -13.00
N ASN A 73 -5.99 6.80 -12.07
CA ASN A 73 -5.60 7.75 -11.02
C ASN A 73 -5.22 7.11 -9.68
N ILE A 74 -5.35 5.78 -9.52
CA ILE A 74 -4.89 5.10 -8.29
C ILE A 74 -3.40 5.33 -8.03
N LEU A 75 -2.61 5.37 -9.11
CA LEU A 75 -1.17 5.58 -9.07
C LEU A 75 -0.79 7.07 -9.19
N GLY A 76 -1.77 7.97 -9.31
CA GLY A 76 -1.52 9.39 -9.50
C GLY A 76 -1.24 10.16 -8.20
N TYR A 77 -1.75 9.67 -7.07
CA TYR A 77 -1.59 10.32 -5.76
C TYR A 77 -0.46 9.74 -4.92
N ILE A 78 -0.02 8.52 -5.22
CA ILE A 78 0.98 7.79 -4.45
C ILE A 78 2.14 7.48 -5.39
N GLN A 79 3.35 7.86 -5.00
CA GLN A 79 4.54 7.54 -5.76
C GLN A 79 4.99 6.12 -5.43
N PHE A 80 5.19 5.30 -6.46
CA PHE A 80 5.76 3.97 -6.36
C PHE A 80 7.01 3.90 -7.25
N GLU A 81 8.10 3.33 -6.75
CA GLU A 81 9.25 3.02 -7.62
C GLU A 81 8.92 1.85 -8.58
N TYR A 82 8.21 0.84 -8.08
CA TYR A 82 7.83 -0.34 -8.84
C TYR A 82 6.34 -0.64 -8.73
N ILE A 83 5.71 -0.99 -9.85
CA ILE A 83 4.31 -1.41 -9.91
C ILE A 83 4.24 -2.81 -10.53
N PHE A 84 3.66 -3.75 -9.78
CA PHE A 84 3.44 -5.12 -10.22
C PHE A 84 1.94 -5.45 -10.22
N LEU A 85 1.39 -5.78 -11.40
CA LEU A 85 -0.01 -6.11 -11.59
C LEU A 85 -0.13 -7.54 -12.12
N ARG A 86 -0.83 -8.42 -11.39
CA ARG A 86 -1.07 -9.82 -11.79
C ARG A 86 -2.55 -10.11 -11.92
N LYS A 87 -2.99 -10.45 -13.14
CA LYS A 87 -4.37 -10.90 -13.37
C LYS A 87 -4.49 -12.37 -12.99
N ASN A 88 -5.36 -12.70 -12.05
CA ASN A 88 -5.76 -14.09 -11.81
C ASN A 88 -6.95 -14.44 -12.71
N THR A 89 -6.81 -15.42 -13.58
CA THR A 89 -7.96 -15.98 -14.30
C THR A 89 -8.89 -16.65 -13.31
N ILE A 90 -10.17 -16.26 -13.30
CA ILE A 90 -11.22 -17.00 -12.59
C ILE A 90 -11.27 -18.38 -13.26
N THR A 91 -10.92 -19.44 -12.52
CA THR A 91 -11.20 -20.83 -12.91
C THR A 91 -12.65 -21.17 -12.66
#